data_AF-T2IL86-F1
#
_entry.id   AF-T2IL86-F1
#
_cell.length_a   1.000
_cell.length_b   1.000
_cell.length_c   1.000
_cell.angle_alpha   90.00
_cell.angle_beta   90.00
_cell.angle_gamma   90.00
#
_symmetry.space_group_name_H-M   'P 1'
#
loop_
_entity.id
_entity.type
_entity.pdbx_description
1 polymer ?
#
loop_
_entity_poly.entity_id
_entity_poly.type
_entity_poly.pdbx_seq_one_letter_code
_entity_poly.pdbx_strand_id
1 'polypeptide(L)'
;MQPAFIRVMDNLRKELEKTNLVATYEDIQEPFPGYQLILTKENDSVSISIWEICFQVCFTDYQFSSNNSSQASIMVEIDENLFNGDNEINWQQLEIKTQQTIQTIINNFPKI
;
A
#
# COMPACT_ATOMS: atom_id res chain seq x y z
N MET A 1 -5.20 11.58 -2.40
CA MET A 1 -4.91 10.14 -2.59
C MET A 1 -4.60 9.75 -4.04
N GLN A 2 -5.23 10.33 -5.07
CA GLN A 2 -4.99 9.93 -6.47
C GLN A 2 -3.50 9.88 -6.90
N PRO A 3 -2.63 10.83 -6.48
CA PRO A 3 -1.18 10.75 -6.67
C PRO A 3 -0.48 9.49 -6.13
N ALA A 4 -0.89 9.05 -4.94
CA ALA A 4 -0.32 7.89 -4.25
C ALA A 4 -0.81 6.59 -4.86
N PHE A 5 -2.11 6.49 -5.16
CA PHE A 5 -2.70 5.29 -5.78
C PHE A 5 -2.01 4.92 -7.10
N ILE A 6 -1.84 5.89 -8.00
CA ILE A 6 -1.19 5.64 -9.30
C ILE A 6 0.25 5.14 -9.11
N ARG A 7 1.00 5.72 -8.17
CA ARG A 7 2.38 5.30 -7.87
C ARG A 7 2.46 3.93 -7.23
N VAL A 8 1.55 3.62 -6.31
CA VAL A 8 1.43 2.30 -5.68
C VAL A 8 1.21 1.24 -6.76
N MET A 9 0.25 1.46 -7.66
CA MET A 9 -0.04 0.53 -8.75
C MET A 9 1.13 0.35 -9.71
N ASP A 10 1.80 1.45 -10.11
CA ASP A 10 2.95 1.37 -11.02
C ASP A 10 4.15 0.65 -10.38
N ASN A 11 4.45 0.96 -9.11
CA ASN A 11 5.55 0.30 -8.39
C ASN A 11 5.24 -1.16 -8.08
N LEU A 12 4.00 -1.50 -7.72
CA LEU A 12 3.57 -2.90 -7.59
C LEU A 12 3.85 -3.67 -8.87
N ARG A 13 3.40 -3.17 -10.03
CA ARG A 13 3.65 -3.81 -11.32
C ARG A 13 5.16 -4.01 -11.57
N LYS A 14 5.96 -2.94 -11.41
CA LYS A 14 7.41 -2.98 -11.67
C LYS A 14 8.16 -3.96 -10.76
N GLU A 15 7.81 -4.00 -9.48
CA GLU A 15 8.48 -4.91 -8.55
C GLU A 15 8.03 -6.36 -8.76
N LEU A 16 6.74 -6.60 -9.03
CA LEU A 16 6.23 -7.94 -9.31
C LEU A 16 6.87 -8.56 -10.55
N GLU A 17 7.15 -7.76 -11.60
CA GLU A 17 7.89 -8.19 -12.81
C GLU A 17 9.28 -8.78 -12.50
N LYS A 18 9.86 -8.48 -11.33
CA LYS A 18 11.17 -8.99 -10.88
C LYS A 18 11.06 -10.23 -10.01
N THR A 19 9.85 -10.70 -9.72
CA THR A 19 9.58 -11.81 -8.81
C THR A 19 8.78 -12.92 -9.48
N ASN A 20 8.67 -14.06 -8.82
CA ASN A 20 7.79 -15.16 -9.24
C ASN A 20 6.43 -15.12 -8.52
N LEU A 21 6.06 -13.99 -7.89
CA LEU A 21 4.75 -13.82 -7.26
C LEU A 21 3.69 -13.59 -8.35
N VAL A 22 2.56 -14.28 -8.22
CA VAL A 22 1.39 -14.02 -9.05
C VAL A 22 0.49 -13.05 -8.28
N ALA A 23 0.15 -11.93 -8.92
CA ALA A 23 -0.72 -10.90 -8.36
C ALA A 23 -2.08 -10.89 -9.05
N THR A 24 -3.14 -10.99 -8.26
CA THR A 24 -4.52 -10.84 -8.71
C THR A 24 -5.11 -9.58 -8.06
N TYR A 25 -5.77 -8.75 -8.85
CA TYR A 25 -6.45 -7.54 -8.39
C TYR A 25 -7.96 -7.79 -8.38
N GLU A 26 -8.58 -7.62 -7.21
CA GLU A 26 -10.02 -7.81 -7.05
C GLU A 26 -10.70 -6.51 -6.62
N ASP A 27 -11.80 -6.20 -7.30
CA ASP A 27 -12.71 -5.12 -6.93
C ASP A 27 -13.80 -5.70 -6.02
N ILE A 28 -13.81 -5.26 -4.77
CA ILE A 28 -14.76 -5.68 -3.74
C ILE A 28 -15.90 -4.68 -3.76
N GLN A 29 -17.10 -5.12 -4.12
CA GLN A 29 -18.28 -4.25 -4.21
C GLN A 29 -19.12 -4.24 -2.92
N GLU A 30 -19.04 -5.32 -2.13
CA GLU A 30 -19.83 -5.49 -0.91
C GLU A 30 -18.95 -5.94 0.27
N PRO A 31 -19.24 -5.50 1.52
CA PRO A 31 -20.28 -4.54 1.89
C PRO A 31 -19.91 -3.07 1.57
N PHE A 32 -18.64 -2.80 1.25
CA PHE A 32 -18.15 -1.47 0.86
C PHE A 32 -17.14 -1.59 -0.29
N PRO A 33 -17.15 -0.63 -1.23
CA PRO A 33 -16.26 -0.62 -2.38
C PRO A 33 -14.78 -0.56 -1.95
N GLY A 34 -13.96 -1.45 -2.48
CA GLY A 34 -12.53 -1.53 -2.15
C GLY A 34 -11.73 -2.30 -3.19
N TYR A 35 -10.41 -2.16 -3.14
CA TYR A 35 -9.50 -2.88 -4.02
C TYR A 35 -8.58 -3.77 -3.19
N GLN A 36 -8.53 -5.06 -3.54
CA GLN A 36 -7.63 -6.02 -2.93
C GLN A 36 -6.55 -6.46 -3.91
N LEU A 37 -5.34 -6.58 -3.41
CA LEU A 37 -4.21 -7.24 -4.05
C LEU A 37 -4.04 -8.60 -3.39
N ILE A 38 -4.15 -9.67 -4.16
CA ILE A 38 -3.88 -11.03 -3.72
C ILE A 38 -2.53 -11.45 -4.30
N LEU A 39 -1.55 -11.68 -3.44
CA LEU A 39 -0.25 -12.21 -3.80
C LEU A 39 -0.21 -13.70 -3.53
N THR A 40 0.20 -14.48 -4.54
CA THR A 40 0.30 -15.94 -4.44
C THR A 40 1.64 -16.44 -4.91
N LYS A 41 2.19 -17.43 -4.21
CA LYS A 41 3.35 -18.20 -4.62
C LYS A 41 3.26 -19.60 -4.03
N GLU A 42 3.27 -20.61 -4.89
CA GLU A 42 3.14 -22.02 -4.51
C GLU A 42 1.88 -22.25 -3.64
N ASN A 43 2.05 -22.55 -2.35
CA ASN A 43 0.93 -22.85 -1.44
C ASN A 43 0.53 -21.65 -0.56
N ASP A 44 1.25 -20.52 -0.66
CA ASP A 44 0.98 -19.34 0.15
C ASP A 44 0.17 -18.31 -0.63
N SER A 45 -0.80 -17.70 0.05
CA SER A 45 -1.66 -16.62 -0.49
C SER A 45 -1.92 -15.58 0.60
N VAL A 46 -1.73 -14.31 0.27
CA VAL A 46 -2.00 -13.17 1.16
C VAL A 46 -2.84 -12.14 0.42
N SER A 47 -3.91 -11.67 1.05
CA SER A 47 -4.74 -10.56 0.54
C SER A 47 -4.45 -9.27 1.32
N ILE A 48 -4.25 -8.18 0.58
CA ILE A 48 -3.91 -6.87 1.11
C ILE A 48 -4.82 -5.81 0.48
N SER A 49 -5.36 -4.91 1.28
CA SER A 49 -6.09 -3.75 0.76
C SER A 49 -5.13 -2.75 0.12
N ILE A 50 -5.38 -2.34 -1.13
CA ILE A 50 -4.56 -1.34 -1.82
C ILE A 50 -4.65 0.03 -1.13
N TRP A 51 -5.79 0.32 -0.49
CA TRP A 51 -5.97 1.54 0.29
C TRP A 51 -5.06 1.59 1.51
N GLU A 52 -4.89 0.46 2.20
CA GLU A 52 -3.97 0.37 3.34
C GLU A 52 -2.51 0.63 2.91
N ILE A 53 -2.11 0.11 1.74
CA ILE A 53 -0.79 0.42 1.16
C ILE A 53 -0.67 1.93 0.89
N CYS A 54 -1.71 2.56 0.33
CA CYS A 54 -1.70 3.99 0.08
C CYS A 54 -1.63 4.80 1.39
N PHE A 55 -2.30 4.37 2.46
CA PHE A 55 -2.22 5.00 3.77
C PHE A 55 -0.83 4.85 4.39
N GLN A 56 -0.20 3.69 4.24
CA GLN A 56 1.17 3.47 4.66
C GLN A 56 2.17 4.39 3.95
N VAL A 57 1.91 4.73 2.68
CA VAL A 57 2.69 5.74 1.96
C VAL A 57 2.40 7.15 2.49
N CYS A 58 1.15 7.51 2.77
CA CYS A 58 0.77 8.89 3.09
C CYS A 58 1.04 9.32 4.55
N PHE A 59 1.06 8.38 5.50
CA PHE A 59 1.12 8.68 6.92
C PHE A 59 2.45 8.24 7.55
N THR A 60 2.80 8.84 8.69
CA THR A 60 3.92 8.38 9.53
C THR A 60 3.48 7.21 10.40
N ASP A 61 4.35 6.20 10.51
CA ASP A 61 4.18 5.00 11.36
C ASP A 61 2.85 4.24 11.23
N TYR A 62 2.13 4.40 10.11
CA TYR A 62 0.87 3.71 9.85
C TYR A 62 1.06 2.19 9.85
N GLN A 63 0.29 1.52 10.71
CA GLN A 63 0.20 0.07 10.77
C GLN A 63 -1.09 -0.37 10.11
N PHE A 64 -1.04 -1.45 9.31
CA PHE A 64 -2.24 -2.07 8.77
C PHE A 64 -3.25 -2.30 9.90
N SER A 65 -4.49 -1.84 9.70
CA SER A 65 -5.53 -2.06 10.70
C SER A 65 -5.76 -3.56 10.82
N SER A 66 -5.15 -4.19 11.83
CA SER A 66 -5.37 -5.62 12.08
C SER A 66 -6.87 -5.86 12.25
N ASN A 67 -7.38 -6.96 11.68
CA ASN A 67 -8.80 -7.34 11.64
C ASN A 67 -9.51 -7.48 13.02
N ASN A 68 -8.86 -7.11 14.13
CA ASN A 68 -9.32 -7.32 15.50
C ASN A 68 -9.69 -6.05 16.27
N SER A 69 -9.58 -4.84 15.72
CA SER A 69 -10.09 -3.63 16.38
C SER A 69 -11.37 -3.15 15.74
N SER A 70 -12.49 -3.62 16.29
CA SER A 70 -13.85 -3.11 16.09
C SER A 70 -13.87 -1.58 15.92
N GLN A 71 -14.06 -1.08 14.70
CA GLN A 71 -14.48 0.31 14.39
C GLN A 71 -13.75 1.43 15.17
N ALA A 72 -12.50 1.23 15.57
CA ALA A 72 -11.74 2.22 16.31
C ALA A 72 -11.11 3.18 15.31
N SER A 73 -11.55 4.44 15.33
CA SER A 73 -10.85 5.54 14.66
C SER A 73 -9.38 5.54 15.08
N ILE A 74 -8.48 5.31 14.14
CA ILE A 74 -7.05 5.42 14.38
C ILE A 74 -6.61 6.86 14.17
N MET A 75 -5.80 7.39 15.10
CA MET A 75 -5.12 8.66 14.87
C MET A 75 -3.92 8.40 13.96
N VAL A 76 -3.84 9.16 12.88
CA VAL A 76 -2.74 9.11 11.91
C VAL A 76 -2.16 10.50 11.75
N GLU A 77 -0.85 10.57 11.59
CA GLU A 77 -0.14 11.81 11.29
C GLU A 77 0.25 11.81 9.81
N ILE A 78 0.05 12.93 9.14
CA ILE A 78 0.46 13.11 7.75
C ILE A 78 1.98 13.17 7.71
N ASP A 79 2.59 12.44 6.78
CA ASP A 79 4.01 12.58 6.54
C ASP A 79 4.29 13.90 5.81
N GLU A 80 4.66 14.92 6.57
CA GLU A 80 4.95 16.26 6.07
C GLU A 80 6.13 16.27 5.07
N ASN A 81 7.01 15.26 5.08
CA ASN A 81 8.10 15.13 4.11
C ASN A 81 7.59 14.88 2.67
N LEU A 82 6.32 14.49 2.51
CA LEU A 82 5.67 14.36 1.21
C LEU A 82 5.31 15.71 0.60
N PHE A 83 5.51 16.81 1.31
CA PHE A 83 5.27 18.16 0.84
C PHE A 83 6.58 18.97 0.82
N ASN A 84 6.69 19.85 -0.16
CA ASN A 84 7.70 20.90 -0.20
C ASN A 84 7.25 22.07 0.71
N GLY A 85 8.17 23.00 0.98
CA GLY A 85 7.87 24.18 1.82
C GLY A 85 6.72 25.07 1.33
N ASP A 86 6.34 24.96 0.06
CA ASP A 86 5.22 25.70 -0.55
C ASP A 86 3.88 24.93 -0.51
N ASN A 87 3.79 23.86 0.28
CA ASN A 87 2.67 22.89 0.33
C ASN A 87 2.40 22.14 -0.99
N GLU A 88 3.33 22.21 -1.95
CA GLU A 88 3.30 21.37 -3.14
C GLU A 88 3.78 19.96 -2.85
N ILE A 89 3.33 18.96 -3.61
CA ILE A 89 3.75 17.56 -3.41
C ILE A 89 5.23 17.41 -3.78
N ASN A 90 6.01 16.85 -2.85
CA ASN A 90 7.35 16.36 -3.13
C ASN A 90 7.27 15.01 -3.86
N TRP A 91 7.19 15.08 -5.20
CA TRP A 91 7.04 13.91 -6.05
C TRP A 91 8.15 12.87 -5.90
N GLN A 92 9.37 13.32 -5.60
CA GLN A 92 10.52 12.46 -5.40
C GLN A 92 10.40 11.69 -4.08
N GLN A 93 10.05 12.36 -2.98
CA GLN A 93 9.85 11.69 -1.69
C GLN A 93 8.68 10.71 -1.76
N LEU A 94 7.58 11.10 -2.42
CA LEU A 94 6.44 10.21 -2.64
C LEU A 94 6.84 8.94 -3.41
N GLU A 95 7.66 9.05 -4.44
CA GLU A 95 8.17 7.90 -5.20
C GLU A 95 9.09 7.02 -4.35
N ILE A 96 10.05 7.61 -3.64
CA ILE A 96 10.98 6.89 -2.77
C ILE A 96 10.21 6.09 -1.71
N LYS A 97 9.28 6.74 -1.02
CA LYS A 97 8.49 6.09 0.04
C LYS A 97 7.61 4.98 -0.55
N THR A 98 7.00 5.20 -1.71
CA THR A 98 6.22 4.16 -2.40
C THR A 98 7.08 2.94 -2.73
N GLN A 99 8.26 3.13 -3.31
CA GLN A 99 9.20 2.04 -3.61
C GLN A 99 9.58 1.24 -2.36
N GLN A 100 9.90 1.95 -1.27
CA GLN A 100 10.24 1.32 0.01
C GLN A 100 9.08 0.52 0.59
N THR A 101 7.86 1.06 0.56
CA THR A 101 6.64 0.37 1.01
C THR A 101 6.40 -0.90 0.20
N ILE A 102 6.43 -0.83 -1.14
CA ILE A 102 6.19 -1.99 -2.01
C ILE A 102 7.27 -3.06 -1.83
N GLN A 103 8.55 -2.64 -1.78
CA GLN A 103 9.66 -3.57 -1.55
C GLN A 103 9.52 -4.30 -0.21
N THR A 104 9.08 -3.59 0.83
CA THR A 104 8.85 -4.16 2.15
C THR A 104 7.73 -5.21 2.10
N ILE A 105 6.60 -4.91 1.46
CA ILE A 105 5.48 -5.85 1.28
C ILE A 105 5.93 -7.13 0.58
N ILE A 106 6.64 -6.98 -0.55
CA ILE A 106 7.10 -8.12 -1.35
C ILE A 106 8.16 -8.96 -0.60
N ASN A 107 9.09 -8.30 0.10
CA ASN A 107 10.13 -9.00 0.88
C ASN A 107 9.59 -9.75 2.10
N ASN A 108 8.50 -9.26 2.68
CA ASN A 108 7.87 -9.88 3.85
C ASN A 108 6.91 -11.02 3.47
N PHE A 109 6.57 -11.21 2.20
CA PHE A 109 5.73 -12.33 1.77
C PHE A 109 6.31 -13.69 2.24
N PRO A 110 5.49 -14.61 2.79
CA PRO A 110 4.04 -14.54 3.00
C PRO A 110 3.61 -13.97 4.37
N LYS A 111 4.55 -13.47 5.19
CA LYS A 111 4.32 -12.92 6.53
C LYS A 111 4.20 -11.39 6.48
N ILE A 112 3.19 -10.93 5.75
CA ILE A 112 2.91 -9.49 5.57
C ILE A 112 2.10 -8.97 6.75
#